data_AF-A0A0D2FB80-F1
#
_entry.id   AF-A0A0D2FB80-F1
#
_cell.length_a   1.000
_cell.length_b   1.000
_cell.length_c   1.000
_cell.angle_alpha   90.00
_cell.angle_beta   90.00
_cell.angle_gamma   90.00
#
_symmetry.space_group_name_H-M   'P 1'
#
loop_
_entity.id
_entity.type
_entity.pdbx_description
1 polymer ?
#
loop_
_entity_poly.entity_id
_entity_poly.type
_entity_poly.pdbx_seq_one_letter_code
_entity_poly.pdbx_strand_id
1 'polypeptide(L)'
;MTESLLSPFNGQLDLRDAYNWSRKETYEFLEDVVSDPNKYGVLLDRVDELKSIRGHLLRLSHPDGADFRAGSDLSPDQHIYRVLNPAWRGGRGGQSQPPPQPPGPVSKFSVMKHIHNGSEYWSPFDLLGHFLSFMGPAPDSATKRNFYLPMTAVYGRWCRLIAGTHPRTGICDIPYMFQCTWCTPLSDSSKPTRFFLGSSLAGYNWTPQLTGTWEYALKYARFVLVDGNPLQQAGYNFENSPMIERKGTGSTRFGNCAETYPFLDLLIGHNPAEETCYGLALQQDFVYIDDYQDMCSGVVWKSLCNPCDNCSETHRMGWCAALIVLSLKSGIGDHEKGGRDKKEKEEEWTSDETV
;
A
#
# COMPACT_ATOMS: atom_id res chain seq x y z
N MET A 1 8.85 -22.55 -17.72
CA MET A 1 7.99 -21.85 -18.69
C MET A 1 7.65 -20.50 -18.10
N THR A 2 7.95 -19.40 -18.81
CA THR A 2 7.52 -18.05 -18.45
C THR A 2 6.05 -17.91 -18.84
N GLU A 3 5.19 -17.62 -17.87
CA GLU A 3 3.79 -17.31 -18.13
C GLU A 3 3.74 -15.92 -18.78
N SER A 4 3.00 -15.77 -19.88
CA SER A 4 2.86 -14.46 -20.53
C SER A 4 2.10 -13.52 -19.61
N LEU A 5 2.55 -12.27 -19.48
CA LEU A 5 1.81 -11.25 -18.74
C LEU A 5 0.51 -10.94 -19.46
N LEU A 6 -0.56 -10.73 -18.70
CA LEU A 6 -1.84 -10.29 -19.24
C LEU A 6 -1.84 -8.77 -19.40
N SER A 7 -2.52 -8.28 -20.44
CA SER A 7 -2.75 -6.86 -20.66
C SER A 7 -4.14 -6.48 -20.16
N PRO A 8 -4.29 -5.87 -18.96
CA PRO A 8 -5.61 -5.48 -18.45
C PRO A 8 -6.22 -4.31 -19.20
N PHE A 9 -7.43 -3.95 -18.78
CA PHE A 9 -8.18 -2.78 -19.27
C PHE A 9 -8.39 -2.86 -20.78
N ASN A 10 -9.03 -3.95 -21.22
CA ASN A 10 -9.31 -4.24 -22.63
C ASN A 10 -8.04 -4.29 -23.51
N GLY A 11 -6.95 -4.84 -22.94
CA GLY A 11 -5.67 -5.00 -23.65
C GLY A 11 -4.86 -3.71 -23.80
N GLN A 12 -5.28 -2.60 -23.17
CA GLN A 12 -4.67 -1.29 -23.39
C GLN A 12 -3.46 -0.98 -22.50
N LEU A 13 -3.21 -1.82 -21.49
CA LEU A 13 -2.07 -1.64 -20.59
C LEU A 13 -1.14 -2.86 -20.69
N ASP A 14 -0.01 -2.71 -21.38
CA ASP A 14 1.07 -3.69 -21.28
C ASP A 14 1.79 -3.48 -19.94
N LEU A 15 1.71 -4.45 -19.03
CA LEU A 15 2.26 -4.33 -17.68
C LEU A 15 3.78 -4.23 -17.64
N ARG A 16 4.48 -4.79 -18.64
CA ARG A 16 5.95 -4.71 -18.72
C ARG A 16 6.37 -3.31 -19.12
N ASP A 17 5.73 -2.76 -20.14
CA ASP A 17 6.01 -1.40 -20.62
C ASP A 17 5.55 -0.36 -19.59
N ALA A 18 4.36 -0.54 -19.02
CA ALA A 18 3.77 0.33 -18.01
C ALA A 18 4.63 0.49 -16.76
N TYR A 19 5.38 -0.56 -16.38
CA TYR A 19 6.33 -0.49 -15.28
C TYR A 19 7.43 0.57 -15.53
N ASN A 20 7.81 0.75 -16.79
CA ASN A 20 8.89 1.65 -17.18
C ASN A 20 8.42 3.05 -17.59
N TRP A 21 7.10 3.30 -17.57
CA TRP A 21 6.54 4.59 -17.93
C TRP A 21 7.11 5.73 -17.09
N SER A 22 7.21 6.88 -17.73
CA SER A 22 7.41 8.15 -17.07
C SER A 22 6.15 8.59 -16.32
N ARG A 23 6.32 9.58 -15.45
CA ARG A 23 5.19 10.24 -14.78
C ARG A 23 4.20 10.85 -15.78
N LYS A 24 4.70 11.38 -16.90
CA LYS A 24 3.87 11.97 -17.95
C LYS A 24 2.98 10.91 -18.59
N GLU A 25 3.56 9.80 -19.03
CA GLU A 25 2.83 8.67 -19.63
C GLU A 25 1.80 8.10 -18.64
N THR A 26 2.15 8.01 -17.36
CA THR A 26 1.21 7.61 -16.30
C THR A 26 -0.03 8.51 -16.28
N TYR A 27 0.13 9.83 -16.29
CA TYR A 27 -1.02 10.75 -16.27
C TYR A 27 -1.77 10.83 -17.59
N GLU A 28 -1.07 10.69 -18.72
CA GLU A 28 -1.70 10.59 -20.03
C GLU A 28 -2.60 9.36 -20.09
N PHE A 29 -2.16 8.21 -19.55
CA PHE A 29 -3.01 7.03 -19.41
C PHE A 29 -4.24 7.30 -18.54
N LEU A 30 -4.07 7.90 -17.34
CA LEU A 30 -5.22 8.20 -16.48
C LEU A 30 -6.21 9.17 -17.15
N GLU A 31 -5.72 10.12 -17.96
CA GLU A 31 -6.57 11.02 -18.73
C GLU A 31 -7.29 10.32 -19.87
N ASP A 32 -6.59 9.44 -20.60
CA ASP A 32 -7.17 8.70 -21.71
C ASP A 32 -8.28 7.77 -21.23
N VAL A 33 -8.11 7.15 -20.06
CA VAL A 33 -9.16 6.33 -19.40
C VAL A 33 -10.44 7.11 -19.16
N VAL A 34 -10.36 8.37 -18.71
CA VAL A 34 -11.57 9.18 -18.44
C VAL A 34 -12.11 9.89 -19.68
N SER A 35 -11.30 10.01 -20.72
CA SER A 35 -11.67 10.66 -21.99
C SER A 35 -12.28 9.68 -22.99
N ASP A 36 -11.80 8.44 -23.02
CA ASP A 36 -12.32 7.35 -23.85
C ASP A 36 -12.50 6.06 -23.01
N PRO A 37 -13.48 6.03 -22.08
CA PRO A 37 -13.64 4.91 -21.15
C PRO A 37 -13.94 3.57 -21.85
N ASN A 38 -14.62 3.60 -23.00
CA ASN A 38 -14.96 2.40 -23.76
C ASN A 38 -13.71 1.67 -24.28
N LYS A 39 -12.68 2.41 -24.68
CA LYS A 39 -11.38 1.85 -25.11
C LYS A 39 -10.79 0.93 -24.05
N TYR A 40 -10.98 1.25 -22.77
CA TYR A 40 -10.44 0.54 -21.62
C TYR A 40 -11.40 -0.49 -20.98
N GLY A 41 -12.61 -0.62 -21.52
CA GLY A 41 -13.66 -1.48 -20.95
C GLY A 41 -14.25 -0.96 -19.64
N VAL A 42 -14.15 0.35 -19.39
CA VAL A 42 -14.74 1.00 -18.21
C VAL A 42 -16.25 1.16 -18.40
N LEU A 43 -17.02 0.81 -17.38
CA LEU A 43 -18.47 1.01 -17.37
C LEU A 43 -18.81 2.51 -17.30
N LEU A 44 -19.81 2.94 -18.07
CA LEU A 44 -20.17 4.37 -18.19
C LEU A 44 -20.57 5.02 -16.87
N ASP A 45 -21.16 4.26 -15.95
CA ASP A 45 -21.56 4.73 -14.61
C ASP A 45 -20.38 4.99 -13.67
N ARG A 46 -19.17 4.54 -14.02
CA ARG A 46 -17.93 4.77 -13.25
C ARG A 46 -17.14 5.98 -13.69
N VAL A 47 -17.48 6.57 -14.83
CA VAL A 47 -16.64 7.58 -15.50
C VAL A 47 -16.50 8.85 -14.67
N ASP A 48 -17.60 9.36 -14.11
CA ASP A 48 -17.57 10.59 -13.31
C ASP A 48 -16.78 10.42 -12.00
N GLU A 49 -16.87 9.23 -11.41
CA GLU A 49 -16.10 8.87 -10.22
C GLU A 49 -14.60 8.80 -10.56
N LEU A 50 -14.21 8.15 -11.66
CA LEU A 50 -12.82 8.11 -12.13
C LEU A 50 -12.28 9.52 -12.44
N LYS A 51 -13.08 10.40 -13.05
CA LYS A 51 -12.70 11.81 -13.25
C LYS A 51 -12.43 12.53 -11.93
N SER A 52 -13.28 12.30 -10.93
CA SER A 52 -13.13 12.88 -9.59
C SER A 52 -11.86 12.38 -8.89
N ILE A 53 -11.64 11.06 -8.87
CA ILE A 53 -10.44 10.42 -8.30
C ILE A 53 -9.17 10.97 -8.96
N ARG A 54 -9.13 11.03 -10.30
CA ARG A 54 -8.00 11.59 -11.05
C ARG A 54 -7.76 13.06 -10.68
N GLY A 55 -8.81 13.86 -10.57
CA GLY A 55 -8.71 15.27 -10.19
C GLY A 55 -8.06 15.46 -8.83
N HIS A 56 -8.50 14.71 -7.81
CA HIS A 56 -7.89 14.74 -6.47
C HIS A 56 -6.45 14.22 -6.47
N LEU A 57 -6.18 13.14 -7.20
CA LEU A 57 -4.83 12.59 -7.36
C LEU A 57 -3.86 13.63 -7.92
N LEU A 58 -4.23 14.34 -8.99
CA LEU A 58 -3.39 15.39 -9.59
C LEU A 58 -3.12 16.55 -8.61
N ARG A 59 -4.12 16.97 -7.85
CA ARG A 59 -3.97 18.06 -6.87
C ARG A 59 -3.03 17.69 -5.71
N LEU A 60 -2.94 16.42 -5.33
CA LEU A 60 -2.06 15.93 -4.25
C LEU A 60 -0.68 15.47 -4.72
N SER A 61 -0.42 15.49 -6.03
CA SER A 61 0.82 14.98 -6.61
C SER A 61 1.96 16.03 -6.62
N HIS A 62 3.19 15.60 -6.35
CA HIS A 62 4.41 16.44 -6.44
C HIS A 62 4.81 16.63 -7.90
N PRO A 63 5.31 17.78 -8.39
CA PRO A 63 5.63 18.98 -7.62
C PRO A 63 4.49 19.99 -7.57
N ASP A 64 3.61 20.00 -8.57
CA ASP A 64 2.79 21.17 -8.86
C ASP A 64 1.32 21.02 -8.45
N GLY A 65 0.98 19.94 -7.73
CA GLY A 65 -0.35 19.75 -7.19
C GLY A 65 -0.73 20.89 -6.22
N ALA A 66 -1.92 21.46 -6.40
CA ALA A 66 -2.39 22.59 -5.60
C ALA A 66 -2.54 22.25 -4.11
N ASP A 67 -2.93 21.02 -3.77
CA ASP A 67 -3.04 20.54 -2.39
C ASP A 67 -1.71 19.97 -1.86
N PHE A 68 -0.77 19.65 -2.76
CA PHE A 68 0.61 19.34 -2.41
C PHE A 68 1.36 20.61 -1.95
N ARG A 69 1.37 21.67 -2.78
CA ARG A 69 1.91 23.01 -2.51
C ARG A 69 0.87 23.97 -1.92
N ALA A 70 0.21 23.57 -0.85
CA ALA A 70 -0.95 24.28 -0.32
C ALA A 70 -0.64 25.60 0.42
N GLY A 71 0.48 26.27 0.08
CA GLY A 71 0.89 27.56 0.62
C GLY A 71 1.74 27.48 1.89
N SER A 72 2.28 28.63 2.31
CA SER A 72 3.23 28.74 3.43
C SER A 72 2.61 28.33 4.77
N ASP A 73 1.32 28.60 4.97
CA ASP A 73 0.62 28.19 6.19
C ASP A 73 0.48 26.66 6.29
N LEU A 74 0.51 25.95 5.15
CA LEU A 74 0.44 24.49 5.07
C LEU A 74 1.79 23.80 4.85
N SER A 75 2.90 24.54 4.89
CA SER A 75 4.25 23.98 4.84
C SER A 75 4.52 23.02 6.01
N PRO A 76 5.24 21.90 5.81
CA PRO A 76 5.90 21.48 4.57
C PRO A 76 4.93 20.91 3.52
N ASP A 77 5.35 21.02 2.25
CA ASP A 77 4.71 20.34 1.12
C ASP A 77 4.69 18.83 1.37
N GLN A 78 3.56 18.19 1.08
CA GLN A 78 3.36 16.76 1.29
C GLN A 78 2.11 16.25 0.59
N HIS A 79 2.02 14.94 0.41
CA HIS A 79 1.00 14.23 -0.35
C HIS A 79 -0.27 13.94 0.45
N ILE A 80 -0.56 14.71 1.48
CA ILE A 80 -1.72 14.49 2.33
C ILE A 80 -2.64 15.68 2.27
N TYR A 81 -3.91 15.41 1.94
CA TYR A 81 -4.95 16.42 1.94
C TYR A 81 -5.21 16.89 3.37
N ARG A 82 -5.04 18.19 3.60
CA ARG A 82 -5.02 18.77 4.95
C ARG A 82 -5.41 20.23 4.95
N VAL A 83 -5.85 20.70 6.11
CA VAL A 83 -6.05 22.13 6.41
C VAL A 83 -5.32 22.50 7.70
N LEU A 84 -5.12 23.80 7.91
CA LEU A 84 -4.53 24.30 9.15
C LEU A 84 -5.50 24.00 10.29
N ASN A 85 -5.00 23.36 11.33
CA ASN A 85 -5.78 23.13 12.54
C ASN A 85 -6.04 24.48 13.22
N PRO A 86 -7.30 24.90 13.47
CA PRO A 86 -7.58 26.15 14.18
C PRO A 86 -6.97 26.23 15.58
N ALA A 87 -6.70 25.08 16.21
CA ALA A 87 -6.02 24.99 17.50
C ALA A 87 -4.49 25.21 17.39
N TRP A 88 -3.93 25.19 16.17
CA TRP A 88 -2.52 25.49 15.93
C TRP A 88 -2.26 26.99 16.15
N ARG A 89 -1.78 27.31 17.35
CA ARG A 89 -1.39 28.69 17.69
C ARG A 89 -0.04 29.01 17.07
N GLY A 90 -0.06 29.48 15.82
CA GLY A 90 1.13 29.93 15.11
C GLY A 90 0.79 30.54 13.75
N GLY A 91 0.15 31.71 13.73
CA GLY A 91 -0.15 32.41 12.47
C GLY A 91 -0.96 33.72 12.57
N ARG A 92 -0.29 34.79 13.01
CA ARG A 92 -0.54 36.24 12.73
C ARG A 92 -1.68 36.99 13.45
N GLY A 93 -1.31 37.66 14.54
CA GLY A 93 -1.22 39.13 14.53
C GLY A 93 0.27 39.49 14.61
N GLY A 94 0.79 40.30 13.68
CA GLY A 94 2.22 40.39 13.36
C GLY A 94 3.17 40.66 14.54
N GLN A 95 4.11 39.75 14.77
CA GLN A 95 5.42 40.03 15.36
C GLN A 95 6.42 38.98 14.89
N SER A 96 7.56 39.48 14.41
CA SER A 96 8.70 38.74 13.89
C SER A 96 9.46 38.08 15.03
N GLN A 97 9.12 36.83 15.35
CA GLN A 97 10.04 35.78 15.78
C GLN A 97 9.28 34.45 15.88
N PRO A 98 9.83 33.34 15.36
CA PRO A 98 9.25 32.03 15.63
C PRO A 98 9.27 31.79 17.14
N PRO A 99 8.17 31.31 17.76
CA PRO A 99 8.17 31.07 19.20
C PRO A 99 9.26 30.05 19.56
N PRO A 100 9.95 30.20 20.71
CA PRO A 100 11.07 29.35 21.07
C PRO A 100 10.72 27.86 21.28
N GLN A 101 9.44 27.48 21.42
CA GLN A 101 8.99 26.09 21.39
C GLN A 101 7.50 26.01 20.98
N PRO A 102 7.08 24.96 20.22
CA PRO A 102 5.67 24.74 19.90
C PRO A 102 4.83 24.48 21.17
N PRO A 103 3.58 24.96 21.23
CA PRO A 103 2.71 24.78 22.39
C PRO A 103 2.14 23.35 22.43
N GLY A 104 2.74 22.45 23.21
CA GLY A 104 2.15 21.15 23.54
C GLY A 104 1.79 20.22 22.36
N PRO A 105 1.12 19.07 22.60
CA PRO A 105 0.97 17.97 21.64
C PRO A 105 -0.14 18.20 20.59
N VAL A 106 -0.29 19.42 20.07
CA VAL A 106 -1.32 19.74 19.07
C VAL A 106 -0.74 19.56 17.67
N SER A 107 -1.48 18.89 16.78
CA SER A 107 -1.07 18.80 15.38
C SER A 107 -1.31 20.13 14.67
N LYS A 108 -0.34 20.56 13.85
CA LYS A 108 -0.51 21.72 12.96
C LYS A 108 -1.66 21.55 11.99
N PHE A 109 -1.95 20.32 11.58
CA PHE A 109 -2.90 20.04 10.52
C PHE A 109 -4.07 19.20 11.00
N SER A 110 -5.22 19.39 10.36
CA SER A 110 -6.33 18.44 10.40
C SER A 110 -6.34 17.63 9.10
N VAL A 111 -6.52 16.32 9.21
CA VAL A 111 -6.64 15.42 8.06
C VAL A 111 -7.95 15.73 7.34
N MET A 112 -7.87 16.06 6.06
CA MET A 112 -9.03 16.22 5.19
C MET A 112 -9.20 14.98 4.32
N LYS A 113 -10.40 14.76 3.80
CA LYS A 113 -10.75 13.52 3.11
C LYS A 113 -11.58 13.79 1.86
N HIS A 114 -11.31 13.02 0.82
CA HIS A 114 -12.14 12.86 -0.37
C HIS A 114 -12.98 11.60 -0.18
N ILE A 115 -14.29 11.68 -0.43
CA ILE A 115 -15.18 10.52 -0.31
C ILE A 115 -15.37 9.92 -1.69
N HIS A 116 -15.04 8.64 -1.83
CA HIS A 116 -15.18 7.87 -3.06
C HIS A 116 -15.82 6.51 -2.73
N ASN A 117 -16.96 6.20 -3.34
CA ASN A 117 -17.79 5.02 -3.00
C ASN A 117 -18.02 4.78 -1.50
N GLY A 118 -18.18 5.87 -0.73
CA GLY A 118 -18.40 5.80 0.72
C GLY A 118 -17.14 5.58 1.56
N SER A 119 -15.98 5.37 0.93
CA SER A 119 -14.67 5.29 1.59
C SER A 119 -13.97 6.64 1.58
N GLU A 120 -13.19 6.92 2.63
CA GLU A 120 -12.49 8.18 2.81
C GLU A 120 -11.03 8.07 2.35
N TYR A 121 -10.56 8.93 1.44
CA TYR A 121 -9.20 8.94 0.89
C TYR A 121 -8.52 10.29 1.11
N TRP A 122 -7.20 10.31 1.30
CA TRP A 122 -6.46 11.58 1.52
C TRP A 122 -5.04 11.58 0.96
N SER A 123 -4.57 10.45 0.40
CA SER A 123 -3.25 10.34 -0.20
C SER A 123 -3.36 9.93 -1.67
N PRO A 124 -2.45 10.39 -2.55
CA PRO A 124 -2.47 10.04 -3.96
C PRO A 124 -2.12 8.57 -4.20
N PHE A 125 -1.47 7.89 -3.25
CA PHE A 125 -1.19 6.46 -3.35
C PHE A 125 -2.49 5.67 -3.22
N ASP A 126 -3.26 5.94 -2.18
CA ASP A 126 -4.56 5.30 -1.97
C ASP A 126 -5.52 5.62 -3.13
N LEU A 127 -5.53 6.88 -3.61
CA LEU A 127 -6.33 7.28 -4.78
C LEU A 127 -5.90 6.58 -6.08
N LEU A 128 -4.61 6.38 -6.32
CA LEU A 128 -4.13 5.64 -7.49
C LEU A 128 -4.54 4.17 -7.41
N GLY A 129 -4.36 3.56 -6.23
CA GLY A 129 -4.78 2.18 -5.99
C GLY A 129 -6.28 2.00 -6.24
N HIS A 130 -7.08 2.92 -5.71
CA HIS A 130 -8.53 2.96 -5.94
C HIS A 130 -8.88 3.16 -7.42
N PHE A 131 -8.27 4.13 -8.12
CA PHE A 131 -8.52 4.37 -9.54
C PHE A 131 -8.33 3.10 -10.36
N LEU A 132 -7.16 2.46 -10.24
CA LEU A 132 -6.80 1.26 -11.00
C LEU A 132 -7.71 0.06 -10.68
N SER A 133 -8.13 -0.06 -9.42
CA SER A 133 -9.04 -1.12 -8.97
C SER A 133 -10.49 -0.86 -9.41
N PHE A 134 -10.86 0.41 -9.58
CA PHE A 134 -12.21 0.83 -9.94
C PHE A 134 -12.47 0.81 -11.45
N MET A 135 -11.42 0.80 -12.28
CA MET A 135 -11.53 0.70 -13.74
C MET A 135 -12.30 -0.55 -14.20
N GLY A 136 -12.08 -1.70 -13.56
CA GLY A 136 -12.70 -2.94 -13.99
C GLY A 136 -12.15 -4.17 -13.27
N PRO A 137 -12.69 -5.36 -13.58
CA PRO A 137 -12.22 -6.60 -12.99
C PRO A 137 -10.83 -7.00 -13.48
N ALA A 138 -10.25 -7.99 -12.82
CA ALA A 138 -9.06 -8.66 -13.33
C ALA A 138 -9.38 -9.37 -14.66
N PRO A 139 -8.42 -9.45 -15.61
CA PRO A 139 -8.60 -10.22 -16.83
C PRO A 139 -8.92 -11.69 -16.56
N ASP A 140 -9.62 -12.33 -17.50
CA ASP A 140 -9.83 -13.78 -17.45
C ASP A 140 -8.47 -14.50 -17.40
N SER A 141 -8.42 -15.61 -16.65
CA SER A 141 -7.19 -16.36 -16.37
C SER A 141 -6.10 -15.61 -15.58
N ALA A 142 -6.43 -14.47 -14.96
CA ALA A 142 -5.51 -13.77 -14.07
C ALA A 142 -5.03 -14.68 -12.93
N THR A 143 -3.71 -14.85 -12.85
CA THR A 143 -3.01 -15.54 -11.79
C THR A 143 -2.15 -14.56 -11.01
N LYS A 144 -1.63 -15.02 -9.86
CA LYS A 144 -0.60 -14.27 -9.12
C LYS A 144 0.55 -13.83 -10.03
N ARG A 145 0.96 -14.67 -10.99
CA ARG A 145 2.20 -14.48 -11.77
C ARG A 145 2.00 -13.58 -12.97
N ASN A 146 0.88 -13.74 -13.67
CA ASN A 146 0.64 -13.07 -14.95
C ASN A 146 -0.08 -11.72 -14.82
N PHE A 147 -0.69 -11.42 -13.66
CA PHE A 147 -1.47 -10.20 -13.47
C PHE A 147 -1.26 -9.56 -12.09
N TYR A 148 -1.62 -10.21 -10.97
CA TYR A 148 -1.68 -9.51 -9.68
C TYR A 148 -0.33 -8.99 -9.20
N LEU A 149 0.74 -9.80 -9.32
CA LEU A 149 2.09 -9.37 -8.95
C LEU A 149 2.62 -8.26 -9.89
N PRO A 150 2.59 -8.42 -11.23
CA PRO A 150 2.99 -7.34 -12.13
C PRO A 150 2.16 -6.06 -11.95
N MET A 151 0.84 -6.16 -11.79
CA MET A 151 -0.04 -5.01 -11.57
C MET A 151 0.31 -4.26 -10.27
N THR A 152 0.63 -4.99 -9.19
CA THR A 152 1.11 -4.39 -7.93
C THR A 152 2.46 -3.69 -8.13
N ALA A 153 3.34 -4.26 -8.95
CA ALA A 153 4.64 -3.67 -9.25
C ALA A 153 4.49 -2.37 -10.08
N VAL A 154 3.63 -2.37 -11.11
CA VAL A 154 3.27 -1.17 -11.88
C VAL A 154 2.72 -0.09 -10.95
N TYR A 155 1.74 -0.45 -10.10
CA TYR A 155 1.17 0.46 -9.11
C TYR A 155 2.22 1.08 -8.18
N GLY A 156 3.09 0.27 -7.57
CA GLY A 156 4.13 0.80 -6.67
C GLY A 156 5.14 1.70 -7.38
N ARG A 157 5.49 1.36 -8.62
CA ARG A 157 6.37 2.18 -9.46
C ARG A 157 5.73 3.51 -9.82
N TRP A 158 4.45 3.52 -10.16
CA TRP A 158 3.69 4.74 -10.43
C TRP A 158 3.52 5.61 -9.17
N CYS A 159 3.31 5.01 -8.00
CA CYS A 159 3.33 5.73 -6.71
C CYS A 159 4.65 6.48 -6.50
N ARG A 160 5.80 5.86 -6.79
CA ARG A 160 7.11 6.53 -6.74
C ARG A 160 7.17 7.71 -7.71
N LEU A 161 6.67 7.57 -8.93
CA LEU A 161 6.68 8.65 -9.91
C LEU A 161 5.81 9.84 -9.47
N ILE A 162 4.65 9.56 -8.89
CA ILE A 162 3.74 10.57 -8.32
C ILE A 162 4.34 11.29 -7.11
N ALA A 163 5.06 10.55 -6.26
CA ALA A 163 5.77 11.12 -5.10
C ALA A 163 7.01 11.95 -5.50
N GLY A 164 7.54 11.71 -6.69
CA GLY A 164 8.87 12.15 -7.09
C GLY A 164 9.95 11.19 -6.58
N THR A 165 11.17 11.37 -7.10
CA THR A 165 12.28 10.45 -6.85
C THR A 165 13.06 10.91 -5.63
N HIS A 166 12.63 10.61 -4.41
CA HIS A 166 13.42 10.94 -3.21
C HIS A 166 14.79 10.21 -3.25
N PRO A 167 15.93 10.86 -2.91
CA PRO A 167 16.07 12.24 -2.44
C PRO A 167 16.31 13.29 -3.54
N ARG A 168 16.29 12.92 -4.82
CA ARG A 168 16.63 13.83 -5.94
C ARG A 168 15.55 14.87 -6.23
N THR A 169 14.29 14.43 -6.25
CA THR A 169 13.14 15.28 -6.63
C THR A 169 11.90 15.05 -5.79
N GLY A 170 11.83 14.01 -4.94
CA GLY A 170 10.69 13.79 -4.03
C GLY A 170 10.89 14.49 -2.69
N ILE A 171 9.79 14.85 -2.01
CA ILE A 171 9.81 15.55 -0.70
C ILE A 171 9.48 14.62 0.47
N CYS A 172 8.77 13.51 0.22
CA CYS A 172 8.33 12.57 1.26
C CYS A 172 8.69 11.13 0.89
N ASP A 173 8.67 10.26 1.90
CA ASP A 173 8.84 8.83 1.71
C ASP A 173 7.69 8.22 0.91
N ILE A 174 8.01 7.20 0.12
CA ILE A 174 7.05 6.34 -0.55
C ILE A 174 6.52 5.27 0.42
N PRO A 175 5.38 4.61 0.11
CA PRO A 175 4.91 3.50 0.91
C PRO A 175 5.96 2.38 1.05
N TYR A 176 6.15 1.89 2.27
CA TYR A 176 7.05 0.77 2.56
C TYR A 176 6.51 -0.56 2.00
N MET A 177 5.19 -0.76 2.04
CA MET A 177 4.49 -1.91 1.49
C MET A 177 3.46 -1.49 0.44
N PHE A 178 3.39 -2.27 -0.63
CA PHE A 178 2.32 -2.27 -1.63
C PHE A 178 1.63 -3.64 -1.62
N GLN A 179 0.36 -3.71 -1.99
CA GLN A 179 -0.36 -4.97 -1.93
C GLN A 179 -1.47 -5.04 -2.98
N CYS A 180 -1.84 -6.26 -3.35
CA CYS A 180 -3.02 -6.55 -4.14
C CYS A 180 -3.82 -7.68 -3.49
N THR A 181 -5.11 -7.44 -3.27
CA THR A 181 -6.09 -8.43 -2.82
C THR A 181 -7.08 -8.68 -3.94
N TRP A 182 -7.50 -9.91 -4.15
CA TRP A 182 -8.51 -10.24 -5.14
C TRP A 182 -9.45 -11.33 -4.64
N CYS A 183 -10.70 -11.31 -5.10
CA CYS A 183 -11.72 -12.27 -4.71
C CYS A 183 -12.31 -12.94 -5.95
N THR A 184 -12.18 -14.26 -5.99
CA THR A 184 -12.63 -15.11 -7.09
C THR A 184 -13.94 -15.80 -6.70
N PRO A 185 -15.02 -15.65 -7.49
CA PRO A 185 -16.30 -16.31 -7.24
C PRO A 185 -16.18 -17.84 -7.22
N LEU A 186 -16.88 -18.49 -6.30
CA LEU A 186 -16.85 -19.96 -6.11
C LEU A 186 -17.85 -20.71 -7.00
N SER A 187 -19.06 -20.17 -7.15
CA SER A 187 -20.20 -20.88 -7.75
C SER A 187 -20.69 -20.28 -9.07
N ASP A 188 -20.44 -18.99 -9.29
CA ASP A 188 -20.88 -18.27 -10.48
C ASP A 188 -19.67 -17.78 -11.27
N SER A 189 -19.22 -18.60 -12.20
CA SER A 189 -18.10 -18.26 -13.10
C SER A 189 -18.43 -17.12 -14.07
N SER A 190 -19.67 -16.63 -14.10
CA SER A 190 -20.03 -15.42 -14.86
C SER A 190 -19.74 -14.13 -14.09
N LYS A 191 -19.59 -14.21 -12.75
CA LYS A 191 -19.13 -13.06 -11.96
C LYS A 191 -17.63 -12.87 -12.19
N PRO A 192 -17.18 -11.65 -12.47
CA PRO A 192 -15.76 -11.42 -12.74
C PRO A 192 -14.97 -11.36 -11.43
N THR A 193 -13.68 -11.69 -11.49
CA THR A 193 -12.78 -11.57 -10.34
C THR A 193 -12.50 -10.10 -10.04
N ARG A 194 -12.77 -9.69 -8.80
CA ARG A 194 -12.56 -8.32 -8.31
C ARG A 194 -11.18 -8.24 -7.68
N PHE A 195 -10.48 -7.12 -7.82
CA PHE A 195 -9.21 -6.90 -7.14
C PHE A 195 -9.10 -5.48 -6.60
N PHE A 196 -8.22 -5.27 -5.65
CA PHE A 196 -7.93 -3.97 -5.06
C PHE A 196 -6.46 -3.81 -4.71
N LEU A 197 -5.91 -2.65 -5.07
CA LEU A 197 -4.53 -2.25 -4.81
C LEU A 197 -4.46 -1.34 -3.59
N GLY A 198 -3.53 -1.62 -2.69
CA GLY A 198 -3.34 -0.82 -1.47
C GLY A 198 -1.87 -0.59 -1.14
N SER A 199 -1.63 0.40 -0.29
CA SER A 199 -0.28 0.74 0.17
C SER A 199 -0.28 1.17 1.64
N SER A 200 0.84 0.92 2.32
CA SER A 200 1.03 1.39 3.70
C SER A 200 1.02 2.92 3.74
N LEU A 201 0.71 3.50 4.90
CA LEU A 201 0.76 4.95 5.06
C LEU A 201 2.16 5.51 4.69
N ALA A 202 2.18 6.57 3.88
CA ALA A 202 3.38 7.32 3.54
C ALA A 202 3.02 8.71 2.99
N GLY A 203 3.99 9.43 2.43
CA GLY A 203 3.75 10.69 1.74
C GLY A 203 3.55 11.91 2.64
N TYR A 204 3.75 11.76 3.95
CA TYR A 204 3.67 12.84 4.92
C TYR A 204 5.07 13.29 5.35
N ASN A 205 5.21 14.58 5.61
CA ASN A 205 6.43 15.14 6.20
C ASN A 205 6.12 15.58 7.63
N TRP A 206 6.92 15.09 8.58
CA TRP A 206 6.72 15.34 9.98
C TRP A 206 8.03 15.65 10.69
N THR A 207 8.02 16.76 11.41
CA THR A 207 8.97 17.06 12.48
C THR A 207 8.19 17.69 13.62
N PRO A 208 8.40 17.28 14.89
CA PRO A 208 7.67 17.84 16.03
C PRO A 208 7.69 19.39 16.07
N GLN A 209 8.79 19.98 15.61
CA GLN A 209 9.00 21.42 15.59
C GLN A 209 8.12 22.14 14.56
N LEU A 210 7.91 21.54 13.38
CA LEU A 210 7.16 22.18 12.29
C LEU A 210 5.68 21.79 12.26
N THR A 211 5.36 20.55 12.65
CA THR A 211 4.02 19.97 12.43
C THR A 211 3.37 19.42 13.71
N GLY A 212 4.04 19.52 14.87
CA GLY A 212 3.53 19.04 16.15
C GLY A 212 3.27 17.53 16.14
N THR A 213 2.09 17.09 16.57
CA THR A 213 1.68 15.67 16.59
C THR A 213 1.04 15.19 15.28
N TRP A 214 1.41 15.77 14.15
CA TRP A 214 0.83 15.43 12.85
C TRP A 214 0.91 13.95 12.47
N GLU A 215 2.03 13.28 12.77
CA GLU A 215 2.13 11.84 12.54
C GLU A 215 1.06 11.05 13.31
N TYR A 216 0.79 11.43 14.56
CA TYR A 216 -0.25 10.80 15.38
C TYR A 216 -1.63 10.99 14.76
N ALA A 217 -1.97 12.23 14.40
CA ALA A 217 -3.26 12.56 13.80
C ALA A 217 -3.51 11.75 12.52
N LEU A 218 -2.49 11.56 11.70
CA LEU A 218 -2.59 10.75 10.47
C LEU A 218 -2.74 9.26 10.75
N LYS A 219 -1.87 8.69 11.57
CA LYS A 219 -1.94 7.27 11.92
C LYS A 219 -3.28 6.93 12.56
N TYR A 220 -3.79 7.84 13.40
CA TYR A 220 -5.09 7.70 14.05
C TYR A 220 -6.25 7.80 13.06
N ALA A 221 -6.25 8.78 12.15
CA ALA A 221 -7.26 8.89 11.10
C ALA A 221 -7.33 7.60 10.25
N ARG A 222 -6.18 6.98 9.98
CA ARG A 222 -6.10 5.67 9.33
C ARG A 222 -6.66 4.51 10.14
N PHE A 223 -6.38 4.50 11.44
CA PHE A 223 -6.93 3.51 12.35
C PHE A 223 -8.45 3.56 12.40
N VAL A 224 -9.05 4.77 12.44
CA VAL A 224 -10.50 4.97 12.49
C VAL A 224 -11.22 4.29 11.33
N LEU A 225 -10.59 4.19 10.15
CA LEU A 225 -11.18 3.47 9.01
C LEU A 225 -11.46 1.99 9.32
N VAL A 226 -10.59 1.36 10.11
CA VAL A 226 -10.66 -0.07 10.43
C VAL A 226 -11.15 -0.35 11.85
N ASP A 227 -11.43 0.68 12.64
CA ASP A 227 -11.91 0.60 14.03
C ASP A 227 -13.37 0.13 14.09
N GLY A 228 -13.57 -1.11 13.68
CA GLY A 228 -14.85 -1.81 13.69
C GLY A 228 -15.01 -2.72 14.90
N ASN A 229 -16.24 -3.21 15.07
CA ASN A 229 -16.65 -4.09 16.17
C ASN A 229 -15.68 -5.26 16.43
N PRO A 230 -15.16 -5.99 15.42
CA PRO A 230 -14.31 -7.13 15.74
C PRO A 230 -12.92 -6.76 16.29
N LEU A 231 -12.34 -5.60 15.95
CA LEU A 231 -11.11 -5.14 16.62
C LEU A 231 -11.37 -4.84 18.10
N GLN A 232 -12.49 -4.17 18.38
CA GLN A 232 -12.89 -3.82 19.74
C GLN A 232 -13.17 -5.07 20.58
N GLN A 233 -13.85 -6.07 20.01
CA GLN A 233 -14.10 -7.36 20.68
C GLN A 233 -12.81 -8.15 20.97
N ALA A 234 -11.80 -8.03 20.11
CA ALA A 234 -10.48 -8.61 20.35
C ALA A 234 -9.65 -7.81 21.36
N GLY A 235 -10.16 -6.68 21.88
CA GLY A 235 -9.48 -5.83 22.84
C GLY A 235 -8.41 -4.92 22.22
N TYR A 236 -8.37 -4.81 20.89
CA TYR A 236 -7.46 -3.93 20.17
C TYR A 236 -8.02 -2.52 20.01
N ASN A 237 -7.13 -1.54 20.00
CA ASN A 237 -7.35 -0.11 19.86
C ASN A 237 -6.13 0.51 19.18
N PHE A 238 -6.07 1.84 19.12
CA PHE A 238 -4.97 2.52 18.43
C PHE A 238 -3.57 2.29 19.05
N GLU A 239 -3.50 2.11 20.37
CA GLU A 239 -2.24 2.00 21.12
C GLU A 239 -1.84 0.55 21.44
N ASN A 240 -2.68 -0.44 21.13
CA ASN A 240 -2.34 -1.84 21.25
C ASN A 240 -2.64 -2.61 19.96
N SER A 241 -1.71 -3.46 19.57
CA SER A 241 -1.84 -4.34 18.41
C SER A 241 -0.79 -5.45 18.51
N PRO A 242 -0.96 -6.57 17.81
CA PRO A 242 0.04 -7.65 17.79
C PRO A 242 1.45 -7.15 17.45
N MET A 243 1.57 -6.21 16.50
CA MET A 243 2.85 -5.61 16.13
C MET A 243 3.45 -4.77 17.28
N ILE A 244 2.63 -4.02 18.02
CA ILE A 244 3.08 -3.26 19.18
C ILE A 244 3.50 -4.18 20.33
N GLU A 245 2.73 -5.23 20.60
CA GLU A 245 3.04 -6.20 21.65
C GLU A 245 4.37 -6.90 21.38
N ARG A 246 4.63 -7.24 20.11
CA ARG A 246 5.85 -7.96 19.72
C ARG A 246 7.08 -7.06 19.53
N LYS A 247 6.91 -5.87 18.96
CA LYS A 247 8.03 -5.01 18.51
C LYS A 247 8.10 -3.66 19.23
N GLY A 248 7.16 -3.37 20.13
CA GLY A 248 7.10 -2.12 20.89
C GLY A 248 6.26 -1.02 20.24
N THR A 249 6.08 0.08 20.97
CA THR A 249 5.17 1.21 20.65
C THR A 249 5.51 1.99 19.38
N GLY A 250 6.73 1.83 18.87
CA GLY A 250 7.18 2.39 17.58
C GLY A 250 6.75 1.58 16.35
N SER A 251 6.10 0.42 16.53
CA SER A 251 5.72 -0.45 15.42
C SER A 251 4.47 0.02 14.66
N THR A 252 4.17 -0.67 13.57
CA THR A 252 3.00 -0.42 12.72
C THR A 252 1.71 -0.64 13.53
N ARG A 253 0.83 0.37 13.53
CA ARG A 253 -0.52 0.29 14.11
C ARG A 253 -1.53 -0.24 13.10
N PHE A 254 -2.67 -0.72 13.58
CA PHE A 254 -3.81 -1.02 12.71
C PHE A 254 -4.17 0.19 11.83
N GLY A 255 -4.69 -0.09 10.63
CA GLY A 255 -5.01 0.93 9.62
C GLY A 255 -3.81 1.53 8.90
N ASN A 256 -2.57 1.21 9.28
CA ASN A 256 -1.37 1.78 8.65
C ASN A 256 -0.64 0.78 7.72
N CYS A 257 -1.16 -0.45 7.62
CA CYS A 257 -0.68 -1.48 6.71
C CYS A 257 -1.20 -1.26 5.28
N ALA A 258 -0.60 -1.95 4.30
CA ALA A 258 -1.00 -1.83 2.90
C ALA A 258 -2.40 -2.36 2.62
N GLU A 259 -2.88 -3.24 3.49
CA GLU A 259 -4.13 -3.92 3.36
C GLU A 259 -5.33 -3.08 3.81
N THR A 260 -5.11 -1.89 4.38
CA THR A 260 -6.16 -1.02 4.94
C THR A 260 -7.34 -0.81 3.99
N TYR A 261 -7.13 -0.22 2.80
CA TYR A 261 -8.24 0.01 1.85
C TYR A 261 -8.77 -1.26 1.20
N PRO A 262 -7.92 -2.21 0.77
CA PRO A 262 -8.39 -3.52 0.37
C PRO A 262 -9.29 -4.22 1.39
N PHE A 263 -9.05 -4.04 2.70
CA PHE A 263 -9.96 -4.50 3.74
C PHE A 263 -11.33 -3.81 3.65
N LEU A 264 -11.34 -2.48 3.49
CA LEU A 264 -12.58 -1.71 3.40
C LEU A 264 -13.40 -2.05 2.15
N ASP A 265 -12.74 -2.14 1.01
CA ASP A 265 -13.39 -2.26 -0.29
C ASP A 265 -13.78 -3.70 -0.65
N LEU A 266 -12.97 -4.70 -0.30
CA LEU A 266 -13.23 -6.09 -0.69
C LEU A 266 -13.77 -6.95 0.45
N LEU A 267 -13.40 -6.64 1.69
CA LEU A 267 -13.53 -7.59 2.80
C LEU A 267 -14.65 -7.20 3.77
N ILE A 268 -15.02 -5.93 3.84
CA ILE A 268 -16.29 -5.52 4.46
C ILE A 268 -17.44 -6.04 3.60
N GLY A 269 -18.25 -6.92 4.16
CA GLY A 269 -19.39 -7.56 3.45
C GLY A 269 -19.01 -8.76 2.60
N HIS A 270 -17.75 -9.22 2.66
CA HIS A 270 -17.32 -10.44 1.99
C HIS A 270 -18.10 -11.67 2.51
N ASN A 271 -18.60 -12.48 1.58
CA ASN A 271 -19.25 -13.75 1.89
C ASN A 271 -18.32 -14.91 1.49
N PRO A 272 -17.67 -15.60 2.45
CA PRO A 272 -16.77 -16.71 2.15
C PRO A 272 -17.50 -17.94 1.56
N ALA A 273 -18.84 -17.97 1.58
CA ALA A 273 -19.62 -18.99 0.89
C ALA A 273 -19.79 -18.70 -0.62
N GLU A 274 -19.56 -17.47 -1.07
CA GLU A 274 -19.75 -17.05 -2.48
C GLU A 274 -18.45 -16.85 -3.24
N GLU A 275 -17.35 -16.52 -2.55
CA GLU A 275 -16.08 -16.22 -3.19
C GLU A 275 -14.90 -16.58 -2.28
N THR A 276 -13.72 -16.78 -2.87
CA THR A 276 -12.45 -16.96 -2.13
C THR A 276 -11.58 -15.74 -2.36
N CYS A 277 -11.04 -15.17 -1.28
CA CYS A 277 -10.13 -14.04 -1.39
C CYS A 277 -8.67 -14.49 -1.28
N TYR A 278 -7.80 -13.79 -1.97
CA TYR A 278 -6.37 -14.01 -2.03
C TYR A 278 -5.66 -12.68 -1.88
N GLY A 279 -4.41 -12.72 -1.43
CA GLY A 279 -3.62 -11.50 -1.27
C GLY A 279 -2.13 -11.72 -1.47
N LEU A 280 -1.45 -10.66 -1.86
CA LEU A 280 0.00 -10.57 -1.90
C LEU A 280 0.45 -9.18 -1.46
N ALA A 281 1.63 -9.10 -0.85
CA ALA A 281 2.25 -7.86 -0.43
C ALA A 281 3.71 -7.80 -0.91
N LEU A 282 4.14 -6.63 -1.37
CA LEU A 282 5.49 -6.34 -1.86
C LEU A 282 6.10 -5.21 -1.04
N GLN A 283 7.31 -5.44 -0.56
CA GLN A 283 8.14 -4.39 0.02
C GLN A 283 8.71 -3.49 -1.08
N GLN A 284 8.83 -2.20 -0.81
CA GLN A 284 9.18 -1.15 -1.77
C GLN A 284 10.46 -1.33 -2.61
N ASP A 285 11.40 -2.21 -2.24
CA ASP A 285 12.73 -2.27 -2.89
C ASP A 285 12.65 -2.48 -4.41
N PHE A 286 11.61 -3.17 -4.90
CA PHE A 286 11.41 -3.35 -6.33
C PHE A 286 11.23 -2.02 -7.07
N VAL A 287 10.64 -0.99 -6.45
CA VAL A 287 10.33 0.29 -7.14
C VAL A 287 11.57 1.03 -7.63
N TYR A 288 12.79 0.59 -7.26
CA TYR A 288 14.06 1.19 -7.64
C TYR A 288 14.81 0.45 -8.75
N ILE A 289 14.37 -0.73 -9.17
CA ILE A 289 14.99 -1.43 -10.30
C ILE A 289 14.51 -0.84 -11.63
N ASP A 290 15.34 -0.86 -12.66
CA ASP A 290 15.00 -0.20 -13.93
C ASP A 290 13.92 -0.95 -14.70
N ASP A 291 14.03 -2.27 -14.83
CA ASP A 291 13.11 -3.10 -15.62
C ASP A 291 12.30 -4.10 -14.78
N TYR A 292 11.08 -4.38 -15.22
CA TYR A 292 10.27 -5.45 -14.63
C TYR A 292 10.87 -6.82 -14.94
N GLN A 293 11.20 -7.57 -13.89
CA GLN A 293 11.76 -8.92 -13.98
C GLN A 293 10.62 -9.94 -13.86
N ASP A 294 10.16 -10.43 -15.01
CA ASP A 294 9.03 -11.38 -15.14
C ASP A 294 9.42 -12.86 -14.92
N MET A 295 10.72 -13.14 -14.87
CA MET A 295 11.24 -14.43 -14.41
C MET A 295 10.75 -14.68 -12.98
N CYS A 296 10.46 -15.93 -12.59
CA CYS A 296 10.07 -16.31 -11.21
C CYS A 296 11.23 -16.14 -10.20
N SER A 297 11.97 -15.06 -10.31
CA SER A 297 13.21 -14.71 -9.64
C SER A 297 13.39 -13.18 -9.71
N GLY A 298 14.44 -12.64 -9.10
CA GLY A 298 14.69 -11.20 -9.13
C GLY A 298 14.03 -10.42 -8.00
N VAL A 299 14.16 -9.09 -8.05
CA VAL A 299 13.89 -8.21 -6.89
C VAL A 299 12.39 -8.16 -6.57
N VAL A 300 11.52 -8.10 -7.58
CA VAL A 300 10.05 -8.13 -7.40
C VAL A 300 9.63 -9.36 -6.60
N TRP A 301 10.10 -10.54 -7.00
CA TRP A 301 9.80 -11.80 -6.32
C TRP A 301 10.39 -11.90 -4.93
N LYS A 302 11.63 -11.43 -4.73
CA LYS A 302 12.29 -11.38 -3.42
C LYS A 302 11.63 -10.40 -2.45
N SER A 303 10.94 -9.39 -2.98
CA SER A 303 10.23 -8.36 -2.21
C SER A 303 8.87 -8.83 -1.71
N LEU A 304 8.40 -10.02 -2.12
CA LEU A 304 7.17 -10.60 -1.59
C LEU A 304 7.29 -10.86 -0.09
N CYS A 305 6.31 -10.35 0.66
CA CYS A 305 6.26 -10.47 2.11
C CYS A 305 5.03 -11.26 2.56
N ASN A 306 5.18 -11.95 3.67
CA ASN A 306 4.02 -12.43 4.42
C ASN A 306 3.31 -11.23 5.06
N PRO A 307 2.00 -11.34 5.35
CA PRO A 307 1.30 -10.34 6.12
C PRO A 307 2.02 -10.08 7.45
N CYS A 308 2.00 -8.83 7.90
CA CYS A 308 2.48 -8.53 9.25
C CYS A 308 1.53 -9.11 10.32
N ASP A 309 1.94 -9.06 11.58
CA ASP A 309 1.15 -9.66 12.68
C ASP A 309 -0.23 -9.01 12.81
N ASN A 310 -0.35 -7.69 12.55
CA ASN A 310 -1.65 -7.01 12.53
C ASN A 310 -2.55 -7.53 11.41
N CYS A 311 -2.03 -7.62 10.18
CA CYS A 311 -2.82 -8.10 9.03
C CYS A 311 -3.22 -9.58 9.21
N SER A 312 -2.31 -10.40 9.74
CA SER A 312 -2.59 -11.80 10.09
C SER A 312 -3.74 -11.90 11.09
N GLU A 313 -3.75 -11.02 12.09
CA GLU A 313 -4.82 -10.97 13.08
C GLU A 313 -6.15 -10.51 12.48
N THR A 314 -6.14 -9.49 11.59
CA THR A 314 -7.35 -9.09 10.84
C THR A 314 -7.94 -10.25 10.06
N HIS A 315 -7.10 -11.10 9.44
CA HIS A 315 -7.58 -12.31 8.77
C HIS A 315 -8.22 -13.30 9.77
N ARG A 316 -7.57 -13.52 10.91
CA ARG A 316 -8.02 -14.46 11.96
C ARG A 316 -9.36 -14.06 12.59
N MET A 317 -9.59 -12.76 12.79
CA MET A 317 -10.82 -12.23 13.41
C MET A 317 -12.07 -12.39 12.53
N GLY A 318 -12.00 -13.12 11.41
CA GLY A 318 -13.18 -13.45 10.62
C GLY A 318 -13.68 -12.30 9.74
N TRP A 319 -12.96 -11.17 9.66
CA TRP A 319 -13.15 -10.21 8.57
C TRP A 319 -12.84 -10.86 7.21
N CYS A 320 -12.02 -11.92 7.23
CA CYS A 320 -11.47 -12.56 6.05
C CYS A 320 -11.24 -14.06 6.28
N ALA A 321 -12.25 -14.80 6.72
CA ALA A 321 -12.14 -16.24 7.03
C ALA A 321 -11.62 -17.13 5.87
N ALA A 322 -11.40 -16.56 4.68
CA ALA A 322 -10.90 -17.25 3.50
C ALA A 322 -9.74 -16.52 2.77
N LEU A 323 -8.97 -15.62 3.41
CA LEU A 323 -7.80 -15.05 2.70
C LEU A 323 -6.66 -16.08 2.60
N ILE A 324 -6.47 -16.64 1.41
CA ILE A 324 -5.30 -17.46 1.11
C ILE A 324 -4.15 -16.53 0.72
N VAL A 325 -3.21 -16.35 1.66
CA VAL A 325 -1.96 -15.64 1.40
C VAL A 325 -1.09 -16.52 0.53
N LEU A 326 -0.92 -16.15 -0.73
CA LEU A 326 -0.02 -16.84 -1.62
C LEU A 326 1.42 -16.36 -1.35
N SER A 327 2.07 -16.90 -0.32
CA SER A 327 3.52 -16.73 -0.12
C SER A 327 4.26 -17.87 -0.81
N LEU A 328 5.24 -17.54 -1.66
CA LEU A 328 6.01 -18.52 -2.45
C LEU A 328 7.39 -18.81 -1.84
N LYS A 329 7.56 -18.73 -0.51
CA LYS A 329 8.84 -19.15 0.10
C LYS A 329 9.06 -20.67 0.11
N SER A 330 8.04 -21.48 -0.16
CA SER A 330 8.12 -22.95 -0.12
C SER A 330 8.15 -23.59 -1.53
N GLY A 331 9.18 -23.28 -2.33
CA GLY A 331 9.27 -23.85 -3.69
C GLY A 331 10.63 -23.77 -4.38
N ILE A 332 11.70 -23.34 -3.71
CA ILE A 332 13.07 -23.46 -4.24
C ILE A 332 13.72 -24.55 -3.39
N GLY A 333 13.96 -25.70 -4.02
CA GLY A 333 14.57 -26.86 -3.37
C GLY A 333 15.92 -26.50 -2.75
N ASP A 334 16.10 -26.94 -1.52
CA ASP A 334 17.40 -27.04 -0.87
C ASP A 334 18.24 -28.08 -1.66
N HIS A 335 19.05 -27.58 -2.60
CA HIS A 335 20.20 -28.32 -3.12
C HIS A 335 21.47 -27.63 -2.64
N GLU A 336 22.15 -28.34 -1.73
CA GLU A 336 23.59 -28.37 -1.52
C GLU A 336 24.31 -27.03 -1.24
N LYS A 337 24.63 -26.82 0.04
CA LYS A 337 25.95 -26.30 0.40
C LYS A 337 26.69 -27.34 1.24
N GLY A 338 27.59 -28.05 0.56
CA GLY A 338 28.60 -28.88 1.20
C GLY A 338 29.55 -28.06 2.06
N GLY A 339 29.84 -28.62 3.23
CA GLY A 339 31.17 -28.72 3.85
C GLY A 339 32.01 -27.46 4.03
N ARG A 340 32.19 -27.08 5.29
CA ARG A 340 33.56 -26.96 5.82
C ARG A 340 33.62 -27.19 7.32
N ASP A 341 34.38 -28.22 7.66
CA ASP A 341 34.74 -28.72 8.97
C ASP A 341 35.26 -27.62 9.91
N LYS A 342 34.78 -27.64 11.15
CA LYS A 342 35.57 -27.23 12.31
C LYS A 342 35.98 -28.49 13.05
N LYS A 343 37.27 -28.78 13.00
CA LYS A 343 37.95 -29.77 13.84
C LYS A 343 37.65 -29.49 15.31
N GLU A 344 36.98 -30.44 15.96
CA GLU A 344 37.06 -30.65 17.40
C GLU A 344 38.43 -31.26 17.73
N LYS A 345 39.02 -30.81 18.83
CA LYS A 345 40.19 -31.43 19.45
C LYS A 345 39.71 -32.43 20.49
N GLU A 346 40.31 -33.61 20.41
CA GLU A 346 40.23 -34.75 21.32
C GLU A 346 40.76 -34.41 22.72
N GLU A 347 40.14 -35.01 23.74
CA GLU A 347 40.72 -35.61 24.94
C GLU A 347 39.75 -36.78 25.30
N GLU A 348 39.99 -37.98 24.78
CA GLU A 348 40.73 -39.09 25.40
C GLU A 348 40.07 -39.63 26.70
N TRP A 349 39.50 -40.86 26.61
CA TRP A 349 39.64 -41.93 27.63
C TRP A 349 39.11 -43.28 27.10
N THR A 350 40.08 -44.06 26.58
CA THR A 350 40.36 -45.49 26.78
C THR A 350 39.24 -46.54 26.90
N SER A 351 39.18 -47.35 25.83
CA SER A 351 39.32 -48.82 25.75
C SER A 351 38.33 -49.77 26.44
N ASP A 352 37.81 -50.63 25.57
CA ASP A 352 37.02 -51.85 25.73
C ASP A 352 37.45 -52.86 26.81
N GLU A 353 36.40 -53.56 27.28
CA GLU A 353 36.26 -55.00 27.47
C GLU A 353 37.34 -55.82 28.22
N THR A 354 36.90 -56.39 29.34
CA THR A 354 37.10 -57.79 29.79
C THR A 354 38.22 -58.59 29.12
N VAL A 355 39.29 -58.90 29.88
CA VAL A 355 39.46 -60.10 30.74
C VAL A 355 40.42 -59.75 31.87
#